data_AF-A0A935S7H8-F1
#
_entry.id   AF-A0A935S7H8-F1
#
_cell.length_a   1.000
_cell.length_b   1.000
_cell.length_c   1.000
_cell.angle_alpha   90.00
_cell.angle_beta   90.00
_cell.angle_gamma   90.00
#
_symmetry.space_group_name_H-M   'P 1'
#
loop_
_entity.id
_entity.type
_entity.pdbx_description
1 polymer ?
#
loop_
_entity_poly.entity_id
_entity_poly.type
_entity_poly.pdbx_seq_one_letter_code
_entity_poly.pdbx_strand_id
1 'polypeptide(L)'
;MNSDTLRYNTINKTAYFLGPSIILSKDDYIYCENGFYDTQNERSAFSKNALLVTKQQQLRGDSLFYDRNKQFGRAFKNVTLVDTSQKNQSFTEIILNTNKRTQKPL
;
A
#
# COMPACT_ATOMS: atom_id res chain seq x y z
N MET A 1 -11.34 3.07 9.77
CA MET A 1 -10.02 3.75 9.66
C MET A 1 -9.70 4.33 11.02
N ASN A 2 -8.55 4.00 11.58
CA ASN A 2 -8.03 4.56 12.84
C ASN A 2 -6.67 5.18 12.50
N SER A 3 -6.44 6.43 12.87
CA SER A 3 -5.22 7.16 12.53
C SER A 3 -4.91 8.13 13.65
N ASP A 4 -3.64 8.22 14.03
CA ASP A 4 -3.19 9.17 15.04
C ASP A 4 -3.39 10.61 14.55
N THR A 5 -3.17 10.87 13.25
CA THR A 5 -3.39 12.18 12.64
C THR A 5 -3.82 12.03 11.19
N LEU A 6 -5.11 12.30 10.95
CA LEU A 6 -5.73 12.33 9.64
C LEU A 6 -6.05 13.77 9.25
N ARG A 7 -5.57 14.22 8.09
CA ARG A 7 -5.96 15.50 7.50
C ARG A 7 -6.68 15.26 6.18
N TYR A 8 -7.90 15.72 6.07
CA TYR A 8 -8.66 15.65 4.82
C TYR A 8 -8.75 17.03 4.16
N ASN A 9 -8.31 17.12 2.91
CA ASN A 9 -8.50 18.31 2.09
C ASN A 9 -9.78 18.14 1.25
N THR A 10 -10.78 18.99 1.49
CA THR A 10 -12.08 18.91 0.83
C THR A 10 -12.08 19.44 -0.60
N ILE A 11 -11.11 20.29 -0.97
CA ILE A 11 -11.01 20.89 -2.30
C ILE A 11 -10.55 19.83 -3.31
N ASN A 12 -9.42 19.18 -3.02
CA ASN A 12 -8.86 18.14 -3.89
C ASN A 12 -9.26 16.71 -3.46
N LYS A 13 -10.08 16.58 -2.41
CA LYS A 13 -10.59 15.31 -1.85
C LYS A 13 -9.47 14.29 -1.53
N THR A 14 -8.36 14.79 -0.99
CA THR A 14 -7.22 13.96 -0.58
C THR A 14 -7.17 13.80 0.94
N ALA A 15 -7.09 12.56 1.40
CA ALA A 15 -6.80 12.22 2.78
C ALA A 15 -5.29 12.06 2.97
N TYR A 16 -4.73 12.65 4.02
CA TYR A 16 -3.32 12.53 4.39
C TYR A 16 -3.21 11.85 5.75
N PHE A 17 -2.35 10.84 5.83
CA PHE A 17 -1.99 10.13 7.05
C PHE A 17 -0.64 10.69 7.51
N LEU A 18 -0.58 11.34 8.67
CA LEU A 18 0.60 12.09 9.13
C LEU A 18 1.26 11.48 10.37
N GLY A 19 0.89 10.25 10.70
CA GLY A 19 1.42 9.46 11.81
C GLY A 19 0.97 8.00 11.70
N PRO A 20 1.30 7.14 12.68
CA PRO A 20 0.86 5.76 12.72
C PRO A 20 -0.64 5.64 12.46
N SER A 21 -0.98 4.87 11.43
CA SER A 21 -2.32 4.82 10.88
C SER A 21 -2.65 3.41 10.42
N ILE A 22 -3.85 2.97 10.79
CA ILE A 22 -4.44 1.69 10.41
C ILE A 22 -5.68 1.96 9.54
N ILE A 23 -5.60 1.50 8.29
CA ILE A 23 -6.69 1.59 7.33
C ILE A 23 -7.26 0.18 7.17
N LEU A 24 -8.55 0.02 7.48
CA LEU A 24 -9.27 -1.24 7.42
C LEU A 24 -10.31 -1.19 6.31
N SER A 25 -10.31 -2.20 5.45
CA SER A 25 -11.39 -2.51 4.51
C SER A 25 -12.09 -3.81 4.95
N LYS A 26 -13.03 -4.32 4.13
CA LYS A 26 -13.70 -5.60 4.40
C LYS A 26 -12.72 -6.78 4.40
N ASP A 27 -11.69 -6.73 3.55
CA ASP A 27 -10.78 -7.85 3.29
C ASP A 27 -9.29 -7.49 3.46
N ASP A 28 -8.99 -6.20 3.64
CA ASP A 28 -7.62 -5.70 3.68
C ASP A 28 -7.33 -4.89 4.96
N TYR A 29 -6.09 -4.99 5.40
CA TYR A 29 -5.51 -4.21 6.49
C TYR A 29 -4.27 -3.49 5.95
N ILE A 30 -4.17 -2.19 6.19
CA ILE A 30 -3.00 -1.38 5.83
C ILE A 30 -2.49 -0.65 7.07
N TYR A 31 -1.19 -0.72 7.30
CA TYR A 31 -0.47 0.11 8.26
C TYR A 31 0.54 1.01 7.55
N CYS A 32 0.65 2.25 8.00
CA CYS A 32 1.68 3.21 7.59
C CYS A 32 1.86 4.31 8.64
N GLU A 33 2.96 5.06 8.57
CA GLU A 33 3.17 6.22 9.45
C GLU A 33 3.15 7.55 8.68
N ASN A 34 3.10 7.49 7.35
CA ASN A 34 2.89 8.64 6.50
C ASN A 34 2.29 8.22 5.15
N GLY A 35 1.38 9.00 4.59
CA GLY A 35 0.82 8.67 3.27
C GLY A 35 -0.31 9.59 2.83
N PHE A 36 -0.88 9.26 1.67
CA PHE A 36 -2.09 9.89 1.19
C PHE A 36 -3.01 8.93 0.45
N TYR A 37 -4.28 9.30 0.37
CA TYR A 37 -5.26 8.70 -0.51
C TYR A 37 -6.03 9.81 -1.24
N ASP A 38 -5.81 9.89 -2.55
CA ASP A 38 -6.52 10.77 -3.47
C ASP A 38 -7.77 10.04 -3.97
N THR A 39 -8.94 10.49 -3.52
CA THR A 39 -10.22 9.86 -3.87
C THR A 39 -10.68 10.20 -5.29
N GLN A 40 -10.19 11.28 -5.90
CA GLN A 40 -10.55 11.66 -7.27
C GLN A 40 -9.81 10.81 -8.29
N ASN A 41 -8.51 10.61 -8.07
CA ASN A 41 -7.66 9.85 -8.98
C ASN A 41 -7.50 8.37 -8.57
N GLU A 42 -8.06 7.98 -7.43
CA GLU A 42 -7.96 6.65 -6.83
C GLU A 42 -6.51 6.16 -6.69
N ARG A 43 -5.65 7.06 -6.19
CA ARG A 43 -4.23 6.82 -5.95
C ARG A 43 -3.91 6.87 -4.48
N SER A 44 -3.09 5.94 -4.01
CA SER A 44 -2.54 5.96 -2.68
C SER A 44 -1.03 5.80 -2.68
N ALA A 45 -0.40 6.45 -1.70
CA ALA A 45 0.97 6.16 -1.32
C ALA A 45 1.04 6.04 0.19
N PHE A 46 1.73 5.00 0.66
CA PHE A 46 1.98 4.72 2.06
C PHE A 46 3.49 4.60 2.24
N SER A 47 4.01 5.16 3.31
CA SER A 47 5.45 5.25 3.58
C SER A 47 5.70 5.09 5.07
N LYS A 48 6.96 4.77 5.40
CA LYS A 48 7.45 4.44 6.74
C LYS A 48 6.76 3.19 7.28
N ASN A 49 7.46 2.06 7.18
CA ASN A 49 7.01 0.74 7.61
C ASN A 49 5.66 0.32 6.99
N ALA A 50 5.47 0.61 5.70
CA ALA A 50 4.21 0.33 5.02
C ALA A 50 3.96 -1.18 4.94
N LEU A 51 2.77 -1.58 5.40
CA LEU A 51 2.32 -2.97 5.43
C LEU A 51 0.91 -3.04 4.82
N LEU A 52 0.73 -3.94 3.86
CA LEU A 52 -0.56 -4.36 3.32
C LEU A 52 -0.74 -5.84 3.65
N VAL A 53 -1.86 -6.18 4.28
CA VAL A 53 -2.29 -7.56 4.53
C VAL A 53 -3.61 -7.76 3.82
N THR A 54 -3.65 -8.75 2.93
CA THR A 54 -4.87 -9.24 2.29
C THR A 54 -5.12 -10.69 2.71
N LYS A 55 -6.22 -11.29 2.26
CA LYS A 55 -6.49 -12.72 2.45
C LYS A 55 -5.43 -13.65 1.84
N GLN A 56 -4.72 -13.18 0.82
CA GLN A 56 -3.76 -13.98 0.07
C GLN A 56 -2.33 -13.75 0.55
N GLN A 57 -1.98 -12.50 0.87
CA GLN A 57 -0.58 -12.15 1.08
C GLN A 57 -0.39 -10.98 2.03
N GLN A 58 0.81 -10.91 2.61
CA GLN A 58 1.33 -9.76 3.31
C GLN A 58 2.45 -9.14 2.48
N LEU A 59 2.35 -7.85 2.19
CA LEU A 59 3.34 -7.06 1.49
C LEU A 59 3.85 -5.97 2.42
N ARG A 60 5.14 -6.01 2.73
CA ARG A 60 5.85 -4.99 3.51
C ARG A 60 6.83 -4.24 2.61
N GLY A 61 7.10 -2.99 2.92
CA GLY A 61 8.20 -2.21 2.35
C GLY A 61 8.34 -0.86 3.02
N ASP A 62 9.40 -0.12 2.70
CA ASP A 62 9.55 1.25 3.19
C ASP A 62 8.46 2.15 2.61
N SER A 63 8.02 1.86 1.38
CA SER A 63 6.91 2.54 0.73
C SER A 63 6.11 1.64 -0.22
N LEU A 64 4.81 1.86 -0.26
CA LEU A 64 3.85 1.22 -1.16
C LEU A 64 3.10 2.30 -1.94
N PHE A 65 2.96 2.12 -3.25
CA PHE A 65 2.14 2.97 -4.12
C PHE A 65 1.11 2.11 -4.84
N TYR A 66 -0.10 2.64 -5.00
CA TYR A 66 -1.14 2.00 -5.78
C TYR A 66 -1.95 3.01 -6.59
N ASP A 67 -2.14 2.72 -7.88
CA ASP A 67 -3.04 3.42 -8.79
C ASP A 67 -4.13 2.44 -9.22
N ARG A 68 -5.35 2.63 -8.70
CA ARG A 68 -6.49 1.72 -8.95
C ARG A 68 -6.91 1.76 -10.41
N ASN A 69 -6.96 2.94 -11.01
CA ASN A 69 -7.36 3.14 -12.41
C ASN A 69 -6.42 2.38 -13.37
N LYS A 70 -5.12 2.40 -13.09
CA LYS A 70 -4.11 1.66 -13.87
C LYS A 70 -3.91 0.23 -13.42
N GLN A 71 -4.52 -0.16 -12.30
CA GLN A 71 -4.32 -1.47 -11.69
C GLN A 71 -2.83 -1.77 -11.45
N PHE A 72 -2.12 -0.74 -10.99
CA PHE A 72 -0.66 -0.73 -10.87
C PHE A 72 -0.27 -0.52 -9.42
N GLY A 73 0.54 -1.43 -8.89
CA GLY A 73 1.12 -1.36 -7.55
C GLY A 73 2.65 -1.36 -7.62
N ARG A 74 3.28 -0.67 -6.68
CA ARG A 74 4.74 -0.67 -6.56
C ARG A 74 5.14 -0.67 -5.09
N ALA A 75 6.04 -1.56 -4.71
CA ALA A 75 6.64 -1.61 -3.40
C ALA A 75 8.13 -1.31 -3.51
N PHE A 76 8.66 -0.53 -2.58
CA PHE A 76 10.01 0.01 -2.64
C PHE A 76 10.76 -0.19 -1.34
N LYS A 77 12.01 -0.67 -1.45
CA LYS A 77 13.00 -0.91 -0.40
C LYS A 77 12.51 -1.83 0.72
N ASN A 78 13.41 -2.69 1.18
CA ASN A 78 13.14 -3.69 2.23
C ASN A 78 11.84 -4.45 1.99
N VAL A 79 11.54 -4.75 0.72
CA VAL A 79 10.24 -5.29 0.34
C VAL A 79 10.19 -6.74 0.73
N THR A 80 9.14 -7.14 1.43
CA THR A 80 8.91 -8.53 1.82
C THR A 80 7.50 -8.93 1.43
N LEU A 81 7.39 -10.02 0.68
CA LEU A 81 6.13 -10.63 0.29
C LEU A 81 6.01 -12.01 0.98
N VAL A 82 4.95 -12.19 1.75
CA VAL A 82 4.61 -13.46 2.40
C VAL A 82 3.24 -13.90 1.94
N ASP A 83 3.16 -15.05 1.27
CA ASP A 83 1.89 -15.66 0.84
C ASP A 83 1.32 -16.58 1.94
N THR A 84 0.07 -17.01 1.79
CA THR A 84 -0.65 -18.01 2.61
C THR A 84 0.13 -19.29 2.91
N SER A 85 1.03 -19.71 2.02
CA SER A 85 1.93 -20.86 2.23
C SER A 85 3.14 -20.57 3.14
N GLN A 86 3.19 -19.38 3.75
CA GLN A 86 4.29 -18.86 4.58
C GLN A 86 5.65 -18.78 3.87
N LYS A 87 5.65 -18.79 2.53
CA LYS A 87 6.84 -18.51 1.74
C LYS A 87 7.17 -17.02 1.80
N ASN A 88 8.34 -16.70 2.33
CA ASN A 88 8.87 -15.35 2.43
C ASN A 88 9.82 -15.07 1.26
N GLN A 89 9.58 -13.97 0.54
CA GLN A 89 10.45 -13.49 -0.52
C GLN A 89 10.80 -12.03 -0.27
N SER A 90 12.09 -11.71 -0.31
CA SER A 90 12.60 -10.35 -0.12
C SER A 90 13.10 -9.74 -1.42
N PHE A 91 12.81 -8.46 -1.63
CA PHE A 91 13.14 -7.73 -2.85
C PHE A 91 13.57 -6.30 -2.52
N THR A 92 14.37 -5.70 -3.42
CA THR A 92 14.63 -4.25 -3.39
C THR A 92 13.41 -3.47 -3.88
N GLU A 93 12.69 -4.04 -4.84
CA GLU A 93 11.52 -3.43 -5.45
C GLU A 93 10.61 -4.52 -6.02
N ILE A 94 9.29 -4.32 -5.95
CA ILE A 94 8.30 -5.13 -6.67
C ILE A 94 7.38 -4.20 -7.45
N ILE A 95 7.16 -4.53 -8.73
CA ILE A 95 6.11 -3.94 -9.54
C ILE A 95 5.01 -4.97 -9.74
N LEU A 96 3.78 -4.60 -9.37
CA LEU A 96 2.57 -5.38 -9.52
C LEU A 96 1.69 -4.72 -10.58
N ASN A 97 1.27 -5.49 -11.58
CA ASN A 97 0.24 -5.05 -12.52
C ASN A 97 -0.90 -6.06 -12.46
N THR A 98 -2.10 -5.67 -12.02
CA THR A 98 -3.21 -6.63 -11.94
C THR A 98 -3.88 -6.86 -13.30
N ASN A 99 -3.63 -5.98 -14.30
CA ASN A 99 -4.07 -6.16 -15.69
C ASN A 99 -3.19 -7.13 -16.50
N LYS A 100 -1.97 -7.41 -16.05
CA LYS A 100 -1.04 -8.37 -16.66
C LYS A 100 -0.44 -9.19 -15.53
N ARG A 101 -0.81 -10.46 -15.39
CA ARG A 101 -0.31 -11.40 -14.34
C ARG A 101 1.22 -11.58 -14.40
N THR A 102 1.99 -10.55 -14.11
CA THR A 102 3.44 -10.58 -14.12
C THR A 102 3.96 -9.68 -12.99
N GLN A 103 4.51 -10.33 -11.98
CA GLN A 103 5.43 -9.70 -11.04
C GLN A 103 6.81 -9.76 -11.72
N LYS A 104 7.49 -8.63 -11.88
CA LYS A 104 8.87 -8.62 -12.35
C LYS A 104 9.74 -7.94 -11.30
N PRO A 105 10.71 -8.64 -10.69
CA PRO A 105 11.84 -7.95 -10.09
C PRO A 105 12.65 -7.26 -11.19
N LEU A 106 13.20 -6.09 -10.88
CA LEU A 106 14.25 -5.47 -11.68
C LEU A 106 15.57 -6.21 -11.46
#